data_AF-A0A518D680-F1
#
_entry.id   AF-A0A518D680-F1
#
_cell.length_a   1.000
_cell.length_b   1.000
_cell.length_c   1.000
_cell.angle_alpha   90.00
_cell.angle_beta   90.00
_cell.angle_gamma   90.00
#
_symmetry.space_group_name_H-M   'P 1'
#
loop_
_entity.id
_entity.type
_entity.pdbx_description
1 polymer ?
#
loop_
_entity_poly.entity_id
_entity_poly.type
_entity_poly.pdbx_seq_one_letter_code
_entity_poly.pdbx_strand_id
1 'polypeptide(L)'
;MSPQLSAEVRLTQRALADLREILDYSTQEWGERTAQGYLDDLEAGLVRIAVQPESLATFPGLADHMRFYRVNKHLLICDVEPTSVVVLTVIHASRDIPNRLAELAPLLARKVESLHRNLRGRE
;
A
#
# COMPACT_ATOMS: atom_id res chain seq x y z
N MET A 1 5.05 11.24 23.17
CA MET A 1 6.11 10.34 22.69
C MET A 1 5.86 10.09 21.23
N SER A 2 6.78 10.45 20.33
CA SER A 2 6.64 10.16 18.91
C SER A 2 6.72 8.65 18.70
N PRO A 3 5.88 8.05 17.82
CA PRO A 3 5.95 6.62 17.57
C PRO A 3 7.32 6.26 16.99
N GLN A 4 7.90 5.16 17.50
CA GLN A 4 9.16 4.65 16.97
C GLN A 4 8.85 3.79 15.74
N LEU A 5 9.43 4.15 14.60
CA LEU A 5 9.25 3.42 13.34
C LEU A 5 10.05 2.11 13.39
N SER A 6 9.41 1.01 13.01
CA SER A 6 10.02 -0.32 12.93
C SER A 6 10.53 -0.63 11.53
N ALA A 7 10.01 0.05 10.50
CA ALA A 7 10.42 -0.08 9.12
C ALA A 7 10.35 1.26 8.35
N GLU A 8 11.22 1.42 7.35
CA GLU A 8 11.13 2.51 6.38
C GLU A 8 10.00 2.24 5.38
N VAL A 9 9.08 3.18 5.19
CA VAL A 9 8.02 3.05 4.18
C VAL A 9 8.43 3.73 2.88
N ARG A 10 8.36 2.97 1.77
CA ARG A 10 8.63 3.47 0.42
C ARG A 10 7.40 3.30 -0.46
N LEU A 11 7.13 4.30 -1.30
CA LEU A 11 6.03 4.25 -2.27
C LEU A 11 6.59 4.01 -3.66
N THR A 12 6.07 3.01 -4.37
CA THR A 12 6.36 2.89 -5.80
C THR A 12 5.69 4.03 -6.58
N GLN A 13 6.17 4.33 -7.78
CA GLN A 13 5.53 5.32 -8.68
C GLN A 13 4.04 5.01 -8.92
N ARG A 14 3.67 3.72 -8.96
CA ARG A 14 2.28 3.30 -9.08
C ARG A 14 1.47 3.70 -7.85
N ALA A 15 1.95 3.42 -6.65
CA ALA A 15 1.27 3.81 -5.42
C ALA A 15 1.11 5.34 -5.32
N LEU A 16 2.11 6.12 -5.74
CA LEU A 16 2.00 7.58 -5.81
C LEU A 16 0.92 8.03 -6.80
N ALA A 17 0.84 7.39 -7.97
CA ALA A 17 -0.20 7.67 -8.96
C ALA A 17 -1.60 7.31 -8.42
N ASP A 18 -1.75 6.15 -7.79
CA ASP A 18 -3.01 5.72 -7.18
C ASP A 18 -3.49 6.72 -6.11
N LEU A 19 -2.60 7.21 -5.24
CA LEU A 19 -2.93 8.22 -4.22
C LEU A 19 -3.39 9.54 -4.86
N ARG A 20 -2.76 9.95 -5.97
CA ARG A 20 -3.15 11.16 -6.70
C ARG A 20 -4.53 11.00 -7.34
N GLU A 21 -4.80 9.85 -7.96
CA GLU A 21 -6.13 9.55 -8.53
C GLU A 21 -7.22 9.56 -7.45
N ILE A 22 -6.95 9.00 -6.26
CA ILE A 22 -7.87 9.03 -5.12
C ILE A 22 -8.18 10.47 -4.69
N LEU A 23 -7.15 11.33 -4.60
CA LEU A 23 -7.30 12.74 -4.24
C LEU A 23 -8.11 13.51 -5.29
N ASP A 24 -7.75 13.36 -6.56
CA ASP A 24 -8.40 14.06 -7.67
C ASP A 24 -9.89 13.67 -7.75
N TYR A 25 -10.19 12.37 -7.69
CA TYR A 25 -11.55 11.86 -7.69
C TYR A 25 -12.35 12.35 -6.47
N SER A 26 -11.78 12.23 -5.26
CA SER A 26 -12.48 12.63 -4.03
C SER A 26 -12.76 14.13 -3.98
N THR A 27 -11.86 14.94 -4.54
CA THR A 27 -12.03 16.39 -4.65
C THR A 27 -13.17 16.73 -5.62
N GLN A 28 -13.20 16.06 -6.78
CA GLN A 28 -14.24 16.28 -7.79
C GLN A 28 -15.63 15.86 -7.29
N GLU A 29 -15.73 14.71 -6.63
CA GLU A 29 -17.02 14.14 -6.22
C GLU A 29 -17.58 14.74 -4.93
N TRP A 30 -16.72 15.05 -3.95
CA TRP A 30 -17.14 15.38 -2.59
C TRP A 30 -16.51 16.67 -2.03
N GLY A 31 -15.66 17.34 -2.82
CA GLY A 31 -14.99 18.57 -2.44
C GLY A 31 -13.73 18.37 -1.58
N GLU A 32 -12.95 19.45 -1.47
CA GLU A 32 -11.61 19.45 -0.88
C GLU A 32 -11.56 18.94 0.56
N ARG A 33 -12.54 19.29 1.39
CA ARG A 33 -12.58 18.87 2.80
C ARG A 33 -12.64 17.36 2.95
N THR A 34 -13.48 16.70 2.14
CA THR A 34 -13.61 15.25 2.18
C THR A 34 -12.38 14.59 1.60
N ALA A 35 -11.80 15.16 0.54
CA ALA A 35 -10.57 14.66 -0.05
C ALA A 35 -9.38 14.73 0.93
N GLN A 36 -9.28 15.81 1.71
CA GLN A 36 -8.27 15.95 2.75
C GLN A 36 -8.41 14.87 3.83
N GLY A 37 -9.63 14.59 4.29
CA GLY A 37 -9.85 13.51 5.28
C GLY A 37 -9.41 12.13 4.77
N TYR A 38 -9.63 11.83 3.49
CA TYR A 38 -9.10 10.59 2.89
C TYR A 38 -7.58 10.55 2.88
N LEU A 39 -6.92 11.69 2.61
CA LEU A 39 -5.47 11.81 2.61
C LEU A 39 -4.90 11.59 4.02
N ASP A 40 -5.50 12.23 5.02
CA ASP A 40 -5.12 12.09 6.43
C ASP A 40 -5.22 10.62 6.90
N ASP A 41 -6.29 9.92 6.51
CA ASP A 41 -6.48 8.50 6.82
C ASP A 41 -5.44 7.60 6.14
N LEU A 42 -5.08 7.90 4.89
CA LEU A 42 -4.06 7.17 4.14
C LEU A 42 -2.67 7.40 4.73
N GLU A 43 -2.34 8.64 5.11
CA GLU A 43 -1.10 8.98 5.81
C GLU A 43 -1.00 8.27 7.16
N ALA A 44 -2.08 8.28 7.96
CA ALA A 44 -2.15 7.53 9.21
C ALA A 44 -1.95 6.02 8.98
N GLY A 45 -2.48 5.48 7.88
CA GLY A 45 -2.21 4.11 7.43
C GLY A 45 -0.74 3.86 7.13
N LEU A 46 -0.06 4.75 6.41
CA LEU A 46 1.37 4.65 6.12
C LEU A 46 2.22 4.70 7.39
N VAL A 47 1.87 5.54 8.37
CA VAL A 47 2.53 5.54 9.67
C VAL A 47 2.29 4.23 10.40
N ARG A 48 1.06 3.69 10.36
CA ARG A 48 0.74 2.44 11.05
C ARG A 48 1.56 1.27 10.51
N ILE A 49 1.69 1.15 9.19
CA ILE A 49 2.50 0.07 8.58
C ILE A 49 4.00 0.25 8.85
N ALA A 50 4.48 1.49 9.03
CA ALA A 50 5.86 1.78 9.41
C ALA A 50 6.16 1.37 10.86
N VAL A 51 5.20 1.57 11.76
CA VAL A 51 5.33 1.25 13.19
C VAL A 51 5.17 -0.25 13.44
N GLN A 52 4.24 -0.90 12.75
CA GLN A 52 3.85 -2.28 13.02
C GLN A 52 3.71 -3.13 11.74
N PRO A 53 4.80 -3.30 10.96
CA PRO A 53 4.80 -4.04 9.69
C PRO A 53 4.36 -5.50 9.81
N GLU A 54 4.54 -6.12 10.99
CA GLU A 54 4.12 -7.49 11.26
C GLU A 54 2.60 -7.65 11.43
N SER A 55 1.88 -6.55 11.64
CA SER A 55 0.42 -6.55 11.78
C SER A 55 -0.35 -6.55 10.45
N LEU A 56 0.36 -6.41 9.32
CA LEU A 56 -0.29 -6.42 8.00
C LEU A 56 -0.83 -7.82 7.69
N ALA A 57 -2.00 -7.85 7.06
CA ALA A 57 -2.72 -9.09 6.80
C ALA A 57 -2.11 -9.88 5.63
N THR A 58 -2.20 -11.20 5.70
CA THR A 58 -1.91 -12.12 4.61
C THR A 58 -3.16 -12.42 3.79
N PHE A 59 -2.98 -12.86 2.54
CA PHE A 59 -4.06 -13.39 1.72
C PHE A 59 -3.52 -14.61 0.95
N PRO A 60 -4.22 -15.77 0.92
CA PRO A 60 -3.72 -16.97 0.25
C PRO A 60 -3.33 -16.82 -1.23
N GLY A 61 -3.88 -15.81 -1.92
CA GLY A 61 -3.51 -15.50 -3.30
C GLY A 61 -2.26 -14.61 -3.45
N LEU A 62 -1.76 -14.00 -2.37
CA LEU A 62 -0.55 -13.18 -2.37
C LEU A 62 0.69 -14.04 -2.07
N ALA A 63 1.85 -13.60 -2.56
CA ALA A 63 3.12 -14.24 -2.20
C ALA A 63 3.47 -14.04 -0.71
N ASP A 64 4.33 -14.91 -0.15
CA ASP A 64 4.64 -14.94 1.29
C ASP A 64 5.32 -13.67 1.85
N HIS A 65 5.93 -12.85 1.01
CA HIS A 65 6.50 -11.55 1.38
C HIS A 65 5.49 -10.39 1.21
N MET A 66 4.37 -10.65 0.54
CA MET A 66 3.34 -9.66 0.30
C MET A 66 2.30 -9.65 1.41
N ARG A 67 1.91 -8.45 1.81
CA ARG A 67 0.86 -8.21 2.80
C ARG A 67 -0.06 -7.10 2.33
N PHE A 68 -1.18 -6.91 3.01
CA PHE A 68 -2.03 -5.76 2.76
C PHE A 68 -2.49 -5.09 4.05
N TYR A 69 -2.84 -3.81 3.94
CA TYR A 69 -3.45 -3.02 5.00
C TYR A 69 -4.68 -2.30 4.47
N ARG A 70 -5.77 -2.30 5.24
CA ARG A 70 -7.03 -1.64 4.85
C ARG A 70 -7.14 -0.27 5.51
N VAL A 71 -7.37 0.75 4.69
CA VAL A 71 -7.70 2.11 5.12
C VAL A 71 -9.04 2.48 4.49
N ASN A 72 -10.10 2.57 5.29
CA ASN A 72 -11.46 2.79 4.79
C ASN A 72 -11.85 1.81 3.67
N LYS A 73 -12.07 2.31 2.46
CA LYS A 73 -12.40 1.54 1.26
C LYS A 73 -11.18 1.21 0.40
N HIS A 74 -9.97 1.54 0.86
CA HIS A 74 -8.73 1.31 0.12
C HIS A 74 -7.92 0.17 0.75
N LEU A 75 -7.17 -0.53 -0.10
CA LEU A 75 -6.17 -1.51 0.30
C LEU A 75 -4.80 -1.02 -0.17
N LEU A 76 -3.88 -0.91 0.78
CA LEU A 76 -2.47 -0.75 0.51
C LEU A 76 -1.89 -2.15 0.36
N ILE A 77 -1.39 -2.50 -0.82
CA ILE A 77 -0.70 -3.77 -1.04
C ILE A 77 0.79 -3.54 -0.95
N CYS A 78 1.45 -4.27 -0.06
CA CYS A 78 2.83 -4.05 0.33
C CYS A 78 3.69 -5.28 0.09
N ASP A 79 4.94 -5.04 -0.26
CA ASP A 79 6.05 -5.97 -0.07
C ASP A 79 6.74 -5.64 1.27
N VAL A 80 6.90 -6.63 2.13
CA VAL A 80 7.42 -6.45 3.50
C VAL A 80 8.78 -7.15 3.62
N GLU A 81 9.81 -6.34 3.86
CA GLU A 81 11.17 -6.77 4.16
C GLU A 81 11.51 -6.49 5.64
N PRO A 82 12.60 -7.07 6.20
CA PRO A 82 12.92 -6.92 7.62
C PRO A 82 13.06 -5.47 8.12
N THR A 83 13.47 -4.55 7.26
CA THR A 83 13.70 -3.13 7.62
C THR A 83 12.90 -2.15 6.77
N SER A 84 12.10 -2.63 5.80
CA SER A 84 11.36 -1.76 4.90
C SER A 84 10.00 -2.33 4.50
N VAL A 85 9.06 -1.44 4.21
CA VAL A 85 7.75 -1.76 3.65
C VAL A 85 7.60 -0.96 2.35
N VAL A 86 7.49 -1.68 1.24
CA VAL A 86 7.31 -1.06 -0.08
C VAL A 86 5.84 -1.16 -0.47
N VAL A 87 5.14 -0.02 -0.54
CA VAL A 87 3.75 0.04 -1.02
C VAL A 87 3.75 -0.04 -2.55
N LEU A 88 3.21 -1.14 -3.06
CA LEU A 88 3.24 -1.50 -4.48
C LEU A 88 2.11 -0.82 -5.27
N THR A 89 0.96 -0.65 -4.64
CA THR A 89 -0.26 -0.02 -5.20
C THR A 89 -1.27 0.27 -4.08
N VAL A 90 -2.16 1.23 -4.31
CA VAL A 90 -3.33 1.52 -3.48
C VAL A 90 -4.58 1.32 -4.31
N ILE A 91 -5.46 0.41 -3.90
CA ILE A 91 -6.67 0.09 -4.69
C ILE A 91 -7.93 0.37 -3.92
N HIS A 92 -8.97 0.85 -4.60
CA HIS A 92 -10.30 0.94 -4.02
C HIS A 92 -10.99 -0.43 -4.04
N ALA A 93 -11.29 -0.97 -2.86
CA ALA A 93 -11.98 -2.25 -2.65
C ALA A 93 -13.15 -2.05 -1.68
N SER A 94 -14.27 -1.58 -2.23
CA SER A 94 -15.48 -1.28 -1.44
C SER A 94 -16.29 -2.52 -1.07
N ARG A 95 -16.19 -3.64 -1.81
CA ARG A 95 -17.04 -4.83 -1.56
C ARG A 95 -16.45 -6.21 -1.84
N ASP A 96 -15.46 -6.35 -2.72
CA ASP A 96 -14.93 -7.66 -3.11
C ASP A 96 -13.41 -7.73 -3.02
N ILE A 97 -12.93 -7.70 -1.77
CA ILE A 97 -11.50 -7.73 -1.46
C ILE A 97 -10.84 -9.03 -1.98
N PRO A 98 -11.41 -10.23 -1.74
CA PRO A 98 -10.76 -11.47 -2.18
C PRO A 98 -10.53 -11.53 -3.69
N ASN A 99 -11.55 -11.18 -4.50
CA ASN A 99 -11.40 -11.25 -5.95
C ASN A 99 -10.43 -10.18 -6.47
N ARG A 100 -10.46 -8.96 -5.89
CA ARG A 100 -9.50 -7.91 -6.27
C ARG A 100 -8.06 -8.29 -5.94
N LEU A 101 -7.82 -8.91 -4.79
CA LEU A 101 -6.48 -9.41 -4.45
C LEU A 101 -6.05 -10.55 -5.38
N ALA A 102 -6.94 -11.49 -5.69
CA ALA A 102 -6.65 -12.60 -6.59
C ALA A 102 -6.30 -12.13 -8.02
N GLU A 103 -6.99 -11.10 -8.53
CA GLU A 103 -6.72 -10.49 -9.84
C GLU A 103 -5.33 -9.83 -9.89
N LEU A 104 -4.94 -9.12 -8.83
CA LEU A 104 -3.71 -8.32 -8.83
C LEU A 104 -2.47 -9.11 -8.44
N ALA A 105 -2.62 -10.16 -7.64
CA ALA A 105 -1.49 -10.87 -7.06
C ALA A 105 -0.43 -11.33 -8.08
N PRO A 106 -0.77 -11.94 -9.24
CA PRO A 106 0.24 -12.40 -10.19
C PRO A 106 1.05 -11.26 -10.81
N LEU A 107 0.41 -10.10 -11.05
CA LEU A 107 1.07 -8.93 -11.61
C LEU A 107 2.01 -8.28 -10.59
N LEU A 108 1.56 -8.21 -9.34
CA LEU A 108 2.34 -7.62 -8.26
C LEU A 108 3.55 -8.49 -7.90
N ALA A 109 3.41 -9.82 -7.89
CA ALA A 109 4.53 -10.74 -7.67
C ALA A 109 5.67 -10.51 -8.69
N ARG A 110 5.35 -10.43 -10.00
CA ARG A 110 6.34 -10.13 -11.06
C ARG A 110 7.01 -8.76 -10.87
N LYS A 111 6.26 -7.78 -10.36
CA LYS A 111 6.78 -6.44 -10.08
C LYS A 111 7.76 -6.47 -8.91
N VAL A 112 7.44 -7.19 -7.83
CA VAL A 112 8.35 -7.37 -6.68
C VAL A 112 9.64 -8.03 -7.11
N GLU A 113 9.58 -9.11 -7.89
CA GLU A 113 10.79 -9.77 -8.43
C GLU A 113 11.68 -8.79 -9.21
N SER A 114 11.07 -7.90 -10.00
CA SER A 114 11.79 -6.88 -10.76
C SER A 114 12.39 -5.80 -9.85
N LEU A 115 11.66 -5.39 -8.81
CA LEU A 115 12.15 -4.44 -7.80
C LEU A 115 13.36 -5.02 -7.06
N HIS A 116 13.27 -6.25 -6.57
CA HIS A 116 14.37 -6.92 -5.86
C HIS A 116 15.61 -7.09 -6.74
N ARG A 117 15.45 -7.43 -8.03
CA ARG A 117 16.58 -7.49 -8.97
C ARG A 117 17.26 -6.14 -9.15
N ASN A 118 16.50 -5.06 -9.25
CA ASN A 118 17.04 -3.71 -9.41
C ASN A 118 17.72 -3.19 -8.14
N LEU A 119 17.27 -3.61 -6.95
CA LEU A 119 17.90 -3.28 -5.68
C LEU A 119 19.21 -4.05 -5.47
N ARG A 120 19.25 -5.35 -5.81
CA ARG A 120 20.45 -6.19 -5.72
C ARG A 120 21.53 -5.86 -6.76
N GLY A 121 21.16 -5.19 -7.86
CA GLY A 121 22.10 -4.74 -8.89
C GLY A 121 22.72 -3.36 -8.64
N ARG A 122 22.43 -2.73 -7.49
CA ARG A 122 22.96 -1.41 -7.09
C ARG A 122 24.03 -1.49 -5.99
N GLU A 123 24.51 -2.69 -5.67
CA GLU A 123 25.64 -2.93 -4.76
C GLU A 123 26.97 -3.03 -5.51
#